data_AF-A0A257AU29-F1
#
_entry.id   AF-A0A257AU29-F1
#
_cell.length_a   1.000
_cell.length_b   1.000
_cell.length_c   1.000
_cell.angle_alpha   90.00
_cell.angle_beta   90.00
_cell.angle_gamma   90.00
#
_symmetry.space_group_name_H-M   'P 1'
#
loop_
_entity.id
_entity.type
_entity.pdbx_description
1 polymer ?
#
loop_
_entity_poly.entity_id
_entity_poly.type
_entity_poly.pdbx_seq_one_letter_code
_entity_poly.pdbx_strand_id
1 'polypeptide(L)'
;MIIIHNYWSKKYKEASEKYDEAMKKMKEYEAKISPLESKISALNQSLAEKQAEVARLEERVEDLSQTLKYEDELEAESTSALAIYKQQMEEAIEGLKRTIEKYSPLLGEDRVRFESESLKVLEDLHITKDKLIKAMKYFPLIKNLSWQPTKVINDKIYDIKVSLEVISPLNTLSQVVVKLIPVEYEYFITRYGMRREDYPKVFPPEQTRSVKLQPKGLEGELFEVEFKGLKGGREYFISAEVRDRAGQIKTEHVKTPYMREFENFGRQLYKKGIIISAVYEPRYYPWQEGKLPNDFPLLGKYDALDNIVQWKHIDWAGYAGINVFYADGGFWEKWKVDGYEGRIIKGLMDKGMKCAVLWGWDWSEYFRRGTKDPKLPDWIIDMSDFSNLNSWKKITEPISRADFLITQTIINKTKGL
;
A
#
# COMPACT_ATOMS: atom_id res chain seq x y z
N MET A 1 93.22 -1.60 -4.71
CA MET A 1 92.57 -2.69 -3.94
C MET A 1 91.27 -2.25 -3.25
N ILE A 2 91.21 -1.06 -2.62
CA ILE A 2 90.03 -0.55 -1.88
C ILE A 2 88.76 -0.37 -2.75
N ILE A 3 88.91 0.06 -4.02
CA ILE A 3 87.77 0.32 -4.91
C ILE A 3 86.99 -0.96 -5.28
N ILE A 4 87.69 -2.07 -5.51
CA ILE A 4 87.08 -3.36 -5.86
C ILE A 4 86.32 -3.95 -4.66
N HIS A 5 86.90 -3.84 -3.46
CA HIS A 5 86.25 -4.32 -2.23
C HIS A 5 84.94 -3.55 -1.93
N ASN A 6 84.94 -2.22 -2.11
CA ASN A 6 83.74 -1.41 -1.92
C ASN A 6 82.65 -1.71 -2.95
N TYR A 7 83.01 -2.00 -4.20
CA TYR A 7 82.06 -2.39 -5.24
C TYR A 7 81.33 -3.70 -4.92
N TRP A 8 82.09 -4.74 -4.56
CA TRP A 8 81.51 -6.05 -4.23
C TRP A 8 80.75 -6.04 -2.90
N SER A 9 81.22 -5.29 -1.91
CA SER A 9 80.50 -5.08 -0.65
C SER A 9 79.14 -4.39 -0.88
N LYS A 10 79.09 -3.36 -1.73
CA LYS A 10 77.84 -2.71 -2.13
C LYS A 10 76.90 -3.68 -2.86
N LYS A 11 77.42 -4.44 -3.82
CA LYS A 11 76.61 -5.43 -4.57
C LYS A 11 76.07 -6.55 -3.69
N TYR A 12 76.86 -7.03 -2.74
CA TYR A 12 76.43 -8.03 -1.76
C TYR A 12 75.32 -7.48 -0.86
N LYS A 13 75.46 -6.23 -0.39
CA LYS A 13 74.44 -5.56 0.41
C LYS A 13 73.13 -5.37 -0.38
N GLU A 14 73.20 -4.89 -1.62
CA GLU A 14 72.03 -4.78 -2.52
C GLU A 14 71.34 -6.13 -2.75
N ALA A 15 72.11 -7.22 -2.90
CA ALA A 15 71.57 -8.56 -3.09
C ALA A 15 70.92 -9.11 -1.79
N SER A 16 71.55 -8.87 -0.63
CA SER A 16 71.00 -9.26 0.67
C SER A 16 69.69 -8.53 0.96
N GLU A 17 69.63 -7.22 0.72
CA GLU A 17 68.40 -6.43 0.91
C GLU A 17 67.26 -6.93 0.02
N LYS A 18 67.55 -7.27 -1.24
CA LYS A 18 66.57 -7.89 -2.15
C LYS A 18 66.12 -9.27 -1.70
N TYR A 19 67.03 -10.08 -1.17
CA TYR A 19 66.71 -11.40 -0.62
C TYR A 19 65.79 -11.29 0.60
N ASP A 20 66.09 -10.35 1.50
CA ASP A 20 65.28 -10.09 2.69
C ASP A 20 63.88 -9.57 2.31
N GLU A 21 63.79 -8.68 1.32
CA GLU A 21 62.51 -8.19 0.79
C GLU A 21 61.68 -9.33 0.14
N ALA A 22 62.33 -10.21 -0.62
CA ALA A 22 61.68 -11.36 -1.23
C ALA A 22 61.18 -12.36 -0.17
N MET A 23 62.00 -12.64 0.85
CA MET A 23 61.61 -13.50 1.97
C MET A 23 60.44 -12.92 2.78
N LYS A 24 60.42 -11.61 2.97
CA LYS A 24 59.29 -10.92 3.62
C LYS A 24 58.00 -11.08 2.80
N LYS A 25 58.06 -10.83 1.49
CA LYS A 25 56.91 -11.02 0.59
C LYS A 25 56.43 -12.48 0.56
N MET A 26 57.36 -13.45 0.58
CA MET A 26 57.01 -14.88 0.63
C MET A 26 56.21 -15.23 1.88
N LYS A 27 56.68 -14.79 3.07
CA LYS A 27 55.95 -14.98 4.33
C LYS A 27 54.59 -14.29 4.33
N GLU A 28 54.49 -13.10 3.73
CA GLU A 28 53.20 -12.41 3.57
C GLU A 28 52.23 -13.17 2.66
N TYR A 29 52.73 -13.83 1.61
CA TYR A 29 51.90 -14.68 0.75
C TYR A 29 51.49 -15.99 1.44
N GLU A 30 52.41 -16.67 2.13
CA GLU A 30 52.08 -17.87 2.92
C GLU A 30 51.01 -17.58 3.98
N ALA A 31 51.14 -16.44 4.68
CA ALA A 31 50.14 -15.98 5.65
C ALA A 31 48.77 -15.68 5.03
N LYS A 32 48.72 -15.35 3.73
CA LYS A 32 47.46 -15.15 2.97
C LYS A 32 46.88 -16.45 2.42
N ILE A 33 47.72 -17.45 2.12
CA ILE A 33 47.29 -18.75 1.56
C ILE A 33 46.56 -19.59 2.62
N SER A 34 47.10 -19.69 3.83
CA SER A 34 46.49 -20.50 4.91
C SER A 34 45.01 -20.18 5.22
N PRO A 35 44.56 -18.91 5.34
CA PRO A 35 43.14 -18.61 5.54
C PRO A 35 42.29 -18.85 4.29
N LEU A 36 42.87 -18.80 3.08
CA LEU A 36 42.16 -19.13 1.84
C LEU A 36 41.91 -20.64 1.74
N GLU A 37 42.89 -21.48 2.09
CA GLU A 37 42.72 -22.94 2.14
C GLU A 37 41.63 -23.34 3.15
N SER A 38 41.62 -22.69 4.32
CA SER A 38 40.58 -22.91 5.34
C SER A 38 39.18 -22.52 4.81
N LYS A 39 39.08 -21.41 4.07
CA LYS A 39 37.81 -20.99 3.44
C LYS A 39 37.37 -21.97 2.35
N ILE A 40 38.29 -22.46 1.52
CA ILE A 40 37.99 -23.44 0.47
C ILE A 40 37.45 -24.73 1.10
N SER A 41 38.08 -25.21 2.19
CA SER A 41 37.62 -26.39 2.91
C SER A 41 36.20 -26.21 3.47
N ALA A 42 35.91 -25.08 4.11
CA ALA A 42 34.58 -24.77 4.63
C ALA A 42 33.51 -24.65 3.53
N LEU A 43 33.87 -24.04 2.39
CA LEU A 43 32.98 -23.94 1.24
C LEU A 43 32.68 -25.32 0.63
N ASN A 44 33.67 -26.20 0.54
CA ASN A 44 33.47 -27.56 0.04
C ASN A 44 32.55 -28.38 0.96
N GLN A 45 32.70 -28.24 2.28
CA GLN A 45 31.78 -28.88 3.22
C GLN A 45 30.34 -28.36 3.06
N SER A 46 30.17 -27.03 2.99
CA SER A 46 28.86 -26.42 2.79
C SER A 46 28.23 -26.84 1.45
N LEU A 47 29.03 -26.98 0.40
CA LEU A 47 28.57 -27.46 -0.90
C LEU A 47 28.07 -28.90 -0.82
N ALA A 48 28.80 -29.79 -0.13
CA ALA A 48 28.39 -31.19 0.05
C ALA A 48 27.08 -31.30 0.86
N GLU A 49 26.92 -30.50 1.92
CA GLU A 49 25.68 -30.42 2.70
C GLU A 49 24.50 -29.95 1.83
N LYS A 50 24.73 -28.94 0.98
CA LYS A 50 23.70 -28.44 0.04
C LYS A 50 23.36 -29.46 -1.04
N GLN A 51 24.33 -30.21 -1.56
CA GLN A 51 24.07 -31.30 -2.50
C GLN A 51 23.22 -32.41 -1.87
N ALA A 52 23.48 -32.78 -0.62
CA ALA A 52 22.68 -33.76 0.11
C ALA A 52 21.27 -33.24 0.45
N GLU A 53 21.09 -31.93 0.63
CA GLU A 53 19.78 -31.30 0.77
C GLU A 53 18.99 -31.34 -0.55
N VAL A 54 19.65 -31.02 -1.67
CA VAL A 54 19.04 -31.08 -3.01
C VAL A 54 18.56 -32.50 -3.34
N ALA A 55 19.38 -33.52 -3.14
CA ALA A 55 18.99 -34.91 -3.40
C ALA A 55 17.74 -35.34 -2.60
N ARG A 56 17.65 -34.94 -1.33
CA ARG A 56 16.46 -35.21 -0.48
C ARG A 56 15.22 -34.46 -0.96
N LEU A 57 15.39 -33.25 -1.49
CA LEU A 57 14.27 -32.48 -2.04
C LEU A 57 13.80 -33.06 -3.38
N GLU A 58 14.72 -33.53 -4.22
CA GLU A 58 14.39 -34.21 -5.48
C GLU A 58 13.55 -35.47 -5.25
N GLU A 59 13.95 -36.32 -4.29
CA GLU A 59 13.19 -37.52 -3.89
C GLU A 59 11.77 -37.15 -3.41
N ARG A 60 11.65 -36.09 -2.60
CA ARG A 60 10.35 -35.62 -2.12
C ARG A 60 9.48 -35.03 -3.23
N VAL A 61 10.07 -34.36 -4.22
CA VAL A 61 9.35 -33.87 -5.39
C VAL A 61 8.81 -35.03 -6.21
N GLU A 62 9.59 -36.10 -6.38
CA GLU A 62 9.16 -37.30 -7.09
C GLU A 62 7.98 -37.99 -6.39
N ASP A 63 8.05 -38.18 -5.07
CA ASP A 63 6.96 -38.76 -4.26
C ASP A 63 5.67 -37.92 -4.33
N LEU A 64 5.80 -36.58 -4.22
CA LEU A 64 4.66 -35.68 -4.37
C LEU A 64 4.09 -35.69 -5.79
N SER A 65 4.92 -35.81 -6.82
CA SER A 65 4.47 -35.95 -8.21
C SER A 65 3.69 -37.25 -8.44
N GLN A 66 4.11 -38.36 -7.82
CA GLN A 66 3.35 -39.61 -7.89
C GLN A 66 2.01 -39.50 -7.17
N THR A 67 1.98 -38.87 -6.00
CA THR A 67 0.75 -38.63 -5.23
C THR A 67 -0.24 -37.76 -6.02
N LEU A 68 0.24 -36.68 -6.64
CA LEU A 68 -0.58 -35.81 -7.49
C LEU A 68 -1.18 -36.57 -8.67
N LYS A 69 -0.39 -37.42 -9.33
CA LYS A 69 -0.87 -38.24 -10.43
C LYS A 69 -2.01 -39.18 -10.00
N TYR A 70 -1.89 -39.79 -8.82
CA TYR A 70 -2.95 -40.62 -8.26
C TYR A 70 -4.23 -39.82 -7.96
N GLU A 71 -4.11 -38.60 -7.41
CA GLU A 71 -5.27 -37.72 -7.20
C GLU A 71 -5.92 -37.29 -8.52
N ASP A 72 -5.13 -36.94 -9.54
CA ASP A 72 -5.64 -36.59 -10.89
C ASP A 72 -6.40 -37.76 -11.52
N GLU A 73 -5.90 -38.99 -11.39
CA GLU A 73 -6.58 -40.21 -11.85
C GLU A 73 -7.91 -40.42 -11.11
N LEU A 74 -7.92 -40.21 -9.80
CA LEU A 74 -9.11 -40.33 -8.96
C LEU A 74 -10.16 -39.25 -9.29
N GLU A 75 -9.73 -38.04 -9.61
CA GLU A 75 -10.61 -36.95 -10.06
C GLU A 75 -11.21 -37.24 -11.45
N ALA A 76 -10.42 -37.80 -12.36
CA ALA A 76 -10.88 -38.24 -13.68
C ALA A 76 -11.90 -39.38 -13.58
N GLU A 77 -11.66 -40.36 -12.71
CA GLU A 77 -12.62 -41.44 -12.41
C GLU A 77 -13.90 -40.89 -11.78
N SER A 78 -13.80 -39.98 -10.81
CA SER A 78 -14.96 -39.35 -10.17
C SER A 78 -15.80 -38.54 -11.16
N THR A 79 -15.16 -37.78 -12.04
CA THR A 79 -15.83 -37.02 -13.11
C THR A 79 -16.55 -37.95 -14.09
N SER A 80 -15.92 -39.07 -14.46
CA SER A 80 -16.51 -40.09 -15.33
C SER A 80 -17.69 -40.79 -14.67
N ALA A 81 -17.56 -41.15 -13.38
CA ALA A 81 -18.64 -41.76 -12.61
C ALA A 81 -19.84 -40.80 -12.47
N LEU A 82 -19.59 -39.51 -12.19
CA LEU A 82 -20.63 -38.49 -12.11
C LEU A 82 -21.36 -38.28 -13.45
N ALA A 83 -20.66 -38.41 -14.59
CA ALA A 83 -21.26 -38.36 -15.91
C ALA A 83 -22.18 -39.57 -16.16
N ILE A 84 -21.72 -40.77 -15.78
CA ILE A 84 -22.52 -42.02 -15.86
C ILE A 84 -23.77 -41.91 -14.97
N TYR A 85 -23.62 -41.47 -13.72
CA TYR A 85 -24.75 -41.27 -12.82
C TYR A 85 -25.75 -40.24 -13.34
N LYS A 86 -25.25 -39.17 -13.99
CA LYS A 86 -26.14 -38.16 -14.61
C LYS A 86 -26.97 -38.79 -15.73
N GLN A 87 -26.32 -39.55 -16.62
CA GLN A 87 -27.00 -40.23 -17.71
C GLN A 87 -28.03 -41.25 -17.19
N GLN A 88 -27.64 -42.08 -16.22
CA GLN A 88 -28.56 -43.06 -15.61
C GLN A 88 -29.76 -42.40 -14.93
N MET A 89 -29.57 -41.25 -14.28
CA MET A 89 -30.66 -40.50 -13.65
C MET A 89 -31.61 -39.88 -14.68
N GLU A 90 -31.08 -39.35 -15.78
CA GLU A 90 -31.90 -38.86 -16.90
C GLU A 90 -32.69 -39.99 -17.57
N GLU A 91 -32.06 -41.15 -17.79
CA GLU A 91 -32.71 -42.36 -18.34
C GLU A 91 -33.79 -42.90 -17.39
N ALA A 92 -33.56 -42.88 -16.07
CA ALA A 92 -34.54 -43.31 -15.08
C ALA A 92 -35.76 -42.37 -15.00
N ILE A 93 -35.54 -41.05 -15.04
CA ILE A 93 -36.61 -40.03 -15.09
C ILE A 93 -37.47 -40.26 -16.34
N GLU A 94 -36.83 -40.41 -17.50
CA GLU A 94 -37.51 -40.60 -18.78
C GLU A 94 -38.26 -41.95 -18.85
N GLY A 95 -37.67 -43.03 -18.31
CA GLY A 95 -38.30 -44.34 -18.23
C GLY A 95 -39.53 -44.37 -17.32
N LEU A 96 -39.46 -43.69 -16.17
CA LEU A 96 -40.59 -43.53 -15.25
C LEU A 96 -41.70 -42.70 -15.88
N LYS A 97 -41.39 -41.59 -16.56
CA LYS A 97 -42.38 -40.79 -17.32
C LYS A 97 -43.18 -41.64 -18.30
N ARG A 98 -42.49 -42.42 -19.13
CA ARG A 98 -43.13 -43.31 -20.11
C ARG A 98 -43.97 -44.40 -19.46
N THR A 99 -43.52 -44.93 -18.32
CA THR A 99 -44.25 -45.98 -17.59
C THR A 99 -45.53 -45.41 -16.97
N ILE A 100 -45.45 -44.25 -16.33
CA ILE A 100 -46.59 -43.53 -15.77
C ILE A 100 -47.60 -43.19 -16.88
N GLU A 101 -47.17 -42.61 -18.01
CA GLU A 101 -48.07 -42.29 -19.13
C GLU A 101 -48.76 -43.54 -19.70
N LYS A 102 -48.01 -44.63 -19.89
CA LYS A 102 -48.52 -45.86 -20.49
C LYS A 102 -49.53 -46.58 -19.59
N TYR A 103 -49.32 -46.58 -18.27
CA TYR A 103 -50.14 -47.34 -17.33
C TYR A 103 -51.14 -46.49 -16.53
N SER A 104 -51.10 -45.16 -16.67
CA SER A 104 -52.07 -44.23 -16.09
C SER A 104 -53.54 -44.61 -16.34
N PRO A 105 -53.95 -45.07 -17.55
CA PRO A 105 -55.33 -45.48 -17.81
C PRO A 105 -55.74 -46.82 -17.18
N LEU A 106 -54.77 -47.63 -16.71
CA LEU A 106 -54.98 -49.06 -16.38
C LEU A 106 -54.83 -49.39 -14.89
N LEU A 107 -54.02 -48.64 -14.13
CA LEU A 107 -53.60 -49.05 -12.77
C LEU A 107 -54.37 -48.43 -11.61
N GLY A 108 -55.31 -47.51 -11.88
CA GLY A 108 -56.03 -46.76 -10.83
C GLY A 108 -55.16 -45.72 -10.12
N GLU A 109 -55.80 -44.69 -9.54
CA GLU A 109 -55.14 -43.46 -9.06
C GLU A 109 -53.98 -43.71 -8.08
N ASP A 110 -54.09 -44.70 -7.19
CA ASP A 110 -53.11 -44.91 -6.11
C ASP A 110 -51.73 -45.36 -6.60
N ARG A 111 -51.66 -46.20 -7.64
CA ARG A 111 -50.38 -46.73 -8.15
C ARG A 111 -49.69 -45.71 -9.07
N VAL A 112 -50.50 -44.96 -9.82
CA VAL A 112 -50.04 -43.78 -10.60
C VAL A 112 -49.48 -42.72 -9.67
N ARG A 113 -50.09 -42.52 -8.50
CA ARG A 113 -49.64 -41.57 -7.49
C ARG A 113 -48.27 -41.94 -6.89
N PHE A 114 -48.02 -43.21 -6.54
CA PHE A 114 -46.72 -43.64 -5.99
C PHE A 114 -45.56 -43.46 -7.00
N GLU A 115 -45.77 -43.85 -8.26
CA GLU A 115 -44.74 -43.66 -9.30
C GLU A 115 -44.56 -42.17 -9.65
N SER A 116 -45.64 -41.38 -9.64
CA SER A 116 -45.56 -39.92 -9.83
C SER A 116 -44.82 -39.21 -8.68
N GLU A 117 -45.01 -39.64 -7.44
CA GLU A 117 -44.27 -39.12 -6.27
C GLU A 117 -42.77 -39.48 -6.37
N SER A 118 -42.44 -40.70 -6.82
CA SER A 118 -41.05 -41.15 -7.05
C SER A 118 -40.36 -40.36 -8.17
N LEU A 119 -41.07 -40.11 -9.28
CA LEU A 119 -40.60 -39.27 -10.38
C LEU A 119 -40.31 -37.84 -9.90
N LYS A 120 -41.22 -37.27 -9.10
CA LYS A 120 -41.08 -35.92 -8.55
C LYS A 120 -39.83 -35.79 -7.67
N VAL A 121 -39.51 -36.78 -6.85
CA VAL A 121 -38.28 -36.81 -6.04
C VAL A 121 -37.02 -36.77 -6.92
N LEU A 122 -37.00 -37.50 -8.04
CA LEU A 122 -35.87 -37.50 -8.97
C LEU A 122 -35.74 -36.18 -9.74
N GLU A 123 -36.86 -35.58 -10.16
CA GLU A 123 -36.86 -34.25 -10.78
C GLU A 123 -36.37 -33.17 -9.81
N ASP A 124 -36.81 -33.22 -8.55
CA ASP A 124 -36.37 -32.30 -7.50
C ASP A 124 -34.86 -32.44 -7.21
N LEU A 125 -34.32 -33.67 -7.21
CA LEU A 125 -32.89 -33.95 -7.09
C LEU A 125 -32.09 -33.37 -8.28
N HIS A 126 -32.58 -33.55 -9.50
CA HIS A 126 -31.94 -33.00 -10.70
C HIS A 126 -31.89 -31.47 -10.67
N ILE A 127 -33.02 -30.83 -10.33
CA ILE A 127 -33.11 -29.36 -10.17
C ILE A 127 -32.17 -28.88 -9.06
N THR A 128 -32.08 -29.60 -7.94
CA THR A 128 -31.21 -29.25 -6.81
C THR A 128 -29.74 -29.33 -7.19
N LYS A 129 -29.33 -30.36 -7.93
CA LYS A 129 -27.97 -30.49 -8.48
C LYS A 129 -27.61 -29.32 -9.40
N ASP A 130 -28.51 -28.94 -10.31
CA ASP A 130 -28.28 -27.80 -11.21
C ASP A 130 -28.17 -26.47 -10.46
N LYS A 131 -28.99 -26.29 -9.41
CA LYS A 131 -28.88 -25.12 -8.52
C LYS A 131 -27.55 -25.12 -7.76
N LEU A 132 -27.08 -26.27 -7.28
CA LEU A 132 -25.77 -26.42 -6.62
C LEU A 132 -24.61 -26.10 -7.56
N ILE A 133 -24.60 -26.64 -8.78
CA ILE A 133 -23.56 -26.33 -9.79
C ILE A 133 -23.53 -24.84 -10.12
N LYS A 134 -24.70 -24.19 -10.23
CA LYS A 134 -24.78 -22.74 -10.39
C LYS A 134 -24.24 -22.00 -9.16
N ALA A 135 -24.51 -22.50 -7.95
CA ALA A 135 -24.02 -21.92 -6.71
C ALA A 135 -22.49 -22.08 -6.52
N MET A 136 -21.90 -23.18 -7.01
CA MET A 136 -20.45 -23.44 -6.90
C MET A 136 -19.59 -22.33 -7.52
N LYS A 137 -20.07 -21.66 -8.58
CA LYS A 137 -19.34 -20.56 -9.24
C LYS A 137 -19.11 -19.34 -8.35
N TYR A 138 -19.87 -19.21 -7.26
CA TYR A 138 -19.75 -18.10 -6.31
C TYR A 138 -18.71 -18.37 -5.21
N PHE A 139 -18.24 -19.62 -5.07
CA PHE A 139 -17.24 -20.01 -4.09
C PHE A 139 -15.88 -20.23 -4.74
N PRO A 140 -14.76 -20.05 -4.00
CA PRO A 140 -14.69 -19.61 -2.60
C PRO A 140 -15.02 -18.12 -2.42
N LEU A 141 -15.88 -17.77 -1.48
CA LEU A 141 -16.31 -16.39 -1.26
C LEU A 141 -15.44 -15.70 -0.20
N ILE A 142 -14.84 -14.57 -0.55
CA ILE A 142 -14.09 -13.72 0.40
C ILE A 142 -15.04 -12.69 1.00
N LYS A 143 -15.12 -12.62 2.33
CA LYS A 143 -15.90 -11.64 3.08
C LYS A 143 -15.00 -10.85 4.03
N ASN A 144 -15.46 -9.65 4.36
CA ASN A 144 -14.89 -8.83 5.44
C ASN A 144 -13.39 -8.54 5.31
N LEU A 145 -12.86 -8.49 4.08
CA LEU A 145 -11.47 -8.10 3.83
C LEU A 145 -11.25 -6.68 4.36
N SER A 146 -10.51 -6.60 5.45
CA SER A 146 -10.33 -5.38 6.22
C SER A 146 -8.94 -5.33 6.81
N TRP A 147 -8.54 -4.15 7.27
CA TRP A 147 -7.26 -3.96 7.91
C TRP A 147 -7.36 -2.92 9.01
N GLN A 148 -6.44 -3.01 9.96
CA GLN A 148 -6.29 -2.04 11.03
C GLN A 148 -4.81 -1.87 11.40
N PRO A 149 -4.40 -0.67 11.84
CA PRO A 149 -3.04 -0.48 12.32
C PRO A 149 -2.82 -1.22 13.65
N THR A 150 -1.68 -1.90 13.80
CA THR A 150 -1.25 -2.54 15.06
C THR A 150 -0.14 -1.77 15.77
N LYS A 151 0.64 -0.97 15.04
CA LYS A 151 1.66 -0.08 15.60
C LYS A 151 1.61 1.30 14.95
N VAL A 152 1.28 2.30 15.76
CA VAL A 152 1.24 3.71 15.36
C VAL A 152 2.12 4.52 16.29
N ILE A 153 3.06 5.29 15.75
CA ILE A 153 3.88 6.24 16.51
C ILE A 153 3.72 7.60 15.84
N ASN A 154 3.22 8.58 16.59
CA ASN A 154 3.04 9.95 16.09
C ASN A 154 2.34 10.00 14.71
N ASP A 155 1.21 9.31 14.55
CA ASP A 155 0.43 9.19 13.31
C ASP A 155 1.10 8.41 12.16
N LYS A 156 2.35 7.96 12.30
CA LYS A 156 2.97 7.02 11.36
C LYS A 156 2.55 5.60 11.70
N ILE A 157 1.98 4.90 10.73
CA ILE A 157 1.63 3.48 10.82
C ILE A 157 2.87 2.68 10.43
N TYR A 158 3.38 1.89 11.36
CA TYR A 158 4.51 0.99 11.13
C TYR A 158 4.03 -0.42 10.79
N ASP A 159 2.97 -0.88 11.45
CA ASP A 159 2.49 -2.25 11.35
C ASP A 159 0.97 -2.25 11.14
N ILE A 160 0.48 -3.18 10.32
CA ILE A 160 -0.95 -3.41 10.08
C ILE A 160 -1.29 -4.88 10.23
N LYS A 161 -2.52 -5.14 10.68
CA LYS A 161 -3.15 -6.46 10.66
C LYS A 161 -4.26 -6.47 9.63
N VAL A 162 -4.21 -7.44 8.73
CA VAL A 162 -5.25 -7.72 7.73
C VAL A 162 -6.06 -8.91 8.20
N SER A 163 -7.38 -8.81 8.09
CA SER A 163 -8.31 -9.88 8.45
C SER A 163 -9.27 -10.13 7.28
N LEU A 164 -9.60 -11.39 7.05
CA LEU A 164 -10.60 -11.80 6.07
C LEU A 164 -11.29 -13.09 6.52
N GLU A 165 -12.50 -13.27 6.05
CA GLU A 165 -13.26 -14.51 6.19
C GLU A 165 -13.41 -15.14 4.80
N VAL A 166 -13.20 -16.44 4.70
CA VAL A 166 -13.38 -17.17 3.44
C VAL A 166 -14.40 -18.28 3.67
N ILE A 167 -15.43 -18.30 2.84
CA ILE A 167 -16.51 -19.28 2.90
C ILE A 167 -16.41 -20.16 1.65
N SER A 168 -16.31 -21.48 1.84
CA SER A 168 -16.24 -22.48 0.80
C SER A 168 -16.91 -23.78 1.28
N PRO A 169 -18.26 -23.85 1.27
CA PRO A 169 -19.00 -24.96 1.87
C PRO A 169 -18.99 -26.22 1.00
N LEU A 170 -18.70 -26.08 -0.29
CA LEU A 170 -18.76 -27.17 -1.28
C LEU A 170 -17.39 -27.72 -1.67
N ASN A 171 -16.31 -27.07 -1.20
CA ASN A 171 -14.93 -27.47 -1.48
C ASN A 171 -13.99 -26.97 -0.39
N THR A 172 -12.95 -27.73 -0.11
CA THR A 172 -11.91 -27.26 0.83
C THR A 172 -10.98 -26.28 0.13
N LEU A 173 -10.49 -25.31 0.89
CA LEU A 173 -9.50 -24.35 0.42
C LEU A 173 -8.16 -25.06 0.21
N SER A 174 -7.52 -24.82 -0.92
CA SER A 174 -6.17 -25.32 -1.21
C SER A 174 -5.10 -24.27 -0.88
N GLN A 175 -5.42 -22.98 -1.05
CA GLN A 175 -4.47 -21.91 -0.82
C GLN A 175 -5.16 -20.58 -0.51
N VAL A 176 -4.61 -19.83 0.43
CA VAL A 176 -4.97 -18.43 0.69
C VAL A 176 -3.69 -17.59 0.67
N VAL A 177 -3.65 -16.56 -0.16
CA VAL A 177 -2.51 -15.64 -0.27
C VAL A 177 -2.99 -14.22 -0.01
N VAL A 178 -2.39 -13.55 0.98
CA VAL A 178 -2.61 -12.13 1.22
C VAL A 178 -1.36 -11.36 0.79
N LYS A 179 -1.55 -10.36 -0.08
CA LYS A 179 -0.50 -9.51 -0.62
C LYS A 179 -0.71 -8.07 -0.17
N LEU A 180 0.37 -7.41 0.24
CA LEU A 180 0.43 -5.97 0.45
C LEU A 180 1.26 -5.37 -0.68
N ILE A 181 0.60 -4.62 -1.55
CA ILE A 181 1.15 -4.10 -2.80
C ILE A 181 1.29 -2.58 -2.67
N PRO A 182 2.50 -2.02 -2.62
CA PRO A 182 2.68 -0.57 -2.59
C PRO A 182 2.18 0.07 -3.89
N VAL A 183 1.46 1.18 -3.79
CA VAL A 183 1.04 1.95 -4.97
C VAL A 183 2.24 2.68 -5.54
N GLU A 184 2.36 2.62 -6.87
CA GLU A 184 3.37 3.37 -7.64
C GLU A 184 2.72 4.59 -8.29
N TYR A 185 3.42 5.71 -8.25
CA TYR A 185 2.98 7.01 -8.74
C TYR A 185 3.82 7.48 -9.92
N GLU A 186 4.01 6.61 -10.92
CA GLU A 186 4.83 6.88 -12.11
C GLU A 186 4.41 8.15 -12.87
N TYR A 187 3.15 8.59 -12.71
CA TYR A 187 2.66 9.83 -13.28
C TYR A 187 3.40 11.08 -12.79
N PHE A 188 4.07 11.04 -11.64
CA PHE A 188 4.96 12.15 -11.25
C PHE A 188 6.11 12.32 -12.25
N ILE A 189 6.65 11.22 -12.76
CA ILE A 189 7.69 11.25 -13.79
C ILE A 189 7.10 11.68 -15.13
N THR A 190 6.01 11.03 -15.57
CA THR A 190 5.49 11.24 -16.93
C THR A 190 4.69 12.52 -17.10
N ARG A 191 3.95 12.96 -16.07
CA ARG A 191 3.08 14.15 -16.11
C ARG A 191 3.71 15.38 -15.47
N TYR A 192 4.35 15.22 -14.31
CA TYR A 192 4.99 16.34 -13.60
C TYR A 192 6.46 16.52 -13.95
N GLY A 193 7.05 15.62 -14.74
CA GLY A 193 8.46 15.74 -15.12
C GLY A 193 9.41 15.58 -13.93
N MET A 194 9.01 14.84 -12.89
CA MET A 194 9.91 14.37 -11.85
C MET A 194 11.05 13.57 -12.48
N ARG A 195 12.28 13.82 -12.05
CA ARG A 195 13.44 13.04 -12.51
C ARG A 195 13.36 11.62 -11.96
N ARG A 196 13.70 10.62 -12.76
CA ARG A 196 13.56 9.20 -12.37
C ARG A 196 14.40 8.85 -11.14
N GLU A 197 15.55 9.49 -10.98
CA GLU A 197 16.45 9.37 -9.84
C GLU A 197 15.92 10.03 -8.54
N ASP A 198 14.94 10.94 -8.64
CA ASP A 198 14.30 11.55 -7.47
C ASP A 198 13.10 10.73 -6.97
N TYR A 199 12.51 9.90 -7.83
CA TYR A 199 11.38 9.04 -7.48
C TYR A 199 11.61 8.22 -6.19
N PRO A 200 12.72 7.46 -6.01
CA PRO A 200 12.95 6.71 -4.79
C PRO A 200 13.23 7.58 -3.55
N LYS A 201 13.56 8.88 -3.73
CA LYS A 201 13.73 9.85 -2.63
C LYS A 201 12.39 10.37 -2.14
N VAL A 202 11.41 10.49 -3.03
CA VAL A 202 10.06 10.94 -2.72
C VAL A 202 9.18 9.78 -2.27
N PHE A 203 9.28 8.63 -2.94
CA PHE A 203 8.52 7.42 -2.68
C PHE A 203 9.49 6.30 -2.33
N PRO A 204 9.81 6.10 -1.03
CA PRO A 204 10.82 5.13 -0.60
C PRO A 204 10.53 3.73 -1.14
N PRO A 205 11.50 3.04 -1.79
CA PRO A 205 11.24 1.76 -2.43
C PRO A 205 10.71 0.73 -1.43
N GLU A 206 9.61 0.08 -1.80
CA GLU A 206 8.99 -0.97 -1.02
C GLU A 206 8.54 -2.09 -1.96
N GLN A 207 8.77 -3.33 -1.57
CA GLN A 207 8.42 -4.48 -2.40
C GLN A 207 7.04 -5.00 -2.02
N THR A 208 6.35 -5.63 -2.97
CA THR A 208 5.14 -6.40 -2.68
C THR A 208 5.46 -7.50 -1.69
N ARG A 209 4.75 -7.49 -0.55
CA ARG A 209 4.91 -8.51 0.49
C ARG A 209 3.76 -9.49 0.35
N SER A 210 4.05 -10.78 0.42
CA SER A 210 3.03 -11.83 0.26
C SER A 210 3.16 -12.84 1.38
N VAL A 211 2.03 -13.26 1.94
CA VAL A 211 1.97 -14.31 2.97
C VAL A 211 1.01 -15.38 2.49
N LYS A 212 1.50 -16.62 2.45
CA LYS A 212 0.69 -17.81 2.21
C LYS A 212 0.15 -18.31 3.55
N LEU A 213 -1.16 -18.36 3.68
CA LEU A 213 -1.87 -18.86 4.86
C LEU A 213 -2.30 -20.30 4.60
N GLN A 214 -2.22 -21.13 5.63
CA GLN A 214 -2.56 -22.55 5.57
C GLN A 214 -4.03 -22.72 5.94
N PRO A 215 -4.89 -23.16 5.01
CA PRO A 215 -6.27 -23.48 5.33
C PRO A 215 -6.36 -24.73 6.20
N LYS A 216 -7.39 -24.79 7.05
CA LYS A 216 -7.71 -25.92 7.93
C LYS A 216 -8.70 -26.90 7.29
N GLY A 217 -9.26 -26.55 6.13
CA GLY A 217 -10.23 -27.37 5.41
C GLY A 217 -11.65 -27.25 5.97
N LEU A 218 -11.99 -26.12 6.59
CA LEU A 218 -13.34 -25.86 7.11
C LEU A 218 -14.21 -25.18 6.04
N GLU A 219 -15.53 -25.30 6.17
CA GLU A 219 -16.50 -24.63 5.28
C GLU A 219 -16.40 -23.10 5.35
N GLY A 220 -15.96 -22.57 6.49
CA GLY A 220 -15.73 -21.15 6.74
C GLY A 220 -14.50 -20.96 7.61
N GLU A 221 -13.56 -20.14 7.15
CA GLU A 221 -12.29 -19.90 7.84
C GLU A 221 -12.00 -18.41 7.97
N LEU A 222 -11.58 -18.02 9.18
CA LEU A 222 -11.10 -16.68 9.47
C LEU A 222 -9.58 -16.66 9.43
N PHE A 223 -9.04 -15.72 8.65
CA PHE A 223 -7.63 -15.55 8.41
C PHE A 223 -7.18 -14.19 8.90
N GLU A 224 -6.00 -14.18 9.54
CA GLU A 224 -5.36 -12.97 10.01
C GLU A 224 -3.87 -13.00 9.66
N VAL A 225 -3.36 -11.86 9.21
CA VAL A 225 -1.95 -11.70 8.88
C VAL A 225 -1.46 -10.32 9.28
N GLU A 226 -0.22 -10.25 9.76
CA GLU A 226 0.42 -9.00 10.15
C GLU A 226 1.54 -8.63 9.18
N PHE A 227 1.54 -7.38 8.71
CA PHE A 227 2.63 -6.79 7.93
C PHE A 227 3.32 -5.73 8.79
N LYS A 228 4.62 -5.91 9.05
CA LYS A 228 5.41 -5.07 9.96
C LYS A 228 6.43 -4.20 9.25
N GLY A 229 6.81 -3.08 9.83
CA GLY A 229 7.90 -2.23 9.34
C GLY A 229 7.60 -1.67 7.95
N LEU A 230 6.40 -1.13 7.77
CA LEU A 230 6.02 -0.36 6.58
C LEU A 230 6.86 0.92 6.53
N LYS A 231 7.37 1.24 5.34
CA LYS A 231 8.12 2.49 5.15
C LYS A 231 7.17 3.68 5.11
N GLY A 232 5.99 3.50 4.51
CA GLY A 232 5.03 4.55 4.27
C GLY A 232 5.44 5.44 3.10
N GLY A 233 4.91 6.66 3.09
CA GLY A 233 5.10 7.61 2.02
C GLY A 233 4.20 7.33 0.80
N ARG A 234 3.20 6.47 0.94
CA ARG A 234 2.35 5.97 -0.15
C ARG A 234 1.09 5.29 0.39
N GLU A 235 0.16 5.02 -0.51
CA GLU A 235 -0.96 4.10 -0.29
C GLU A 235 -0.52 2.66 -0.61
N TYR A 236 -1.33 1.68 -0.17
CA TYR A 236 -1.16 0.26 -0.47
C TYR A 236 -2.48 -0.35 -0.94
N PHE A 237 -2.39 -1.36 -1.79
CA PHE A 237 -3.47 -2.31 -2.03
C PHE A 237 -3.23 -3.57 -1.21
N ILE A 238 -4.23 -3.97 -0.43
CA ILE A 238 -4.28 -5.27 0.20
C ILE A 238 -5.11 -6.17 -0.72
N SER A 239 -4.49 -7.25 -1.20
CA SER A 239 -5.11 -8.22 -2.09
C SER A 239 -5.20 -9.56 -1.38
N ALA A 240 -6.37 -10.16 -1.35
CA ALA A 240 -6.55 -11.55 -0.93
C ALA A 240 -6.89 -12.39 -2.16
N GLU A 241 -6.11 -13.43 -2.40
CA GLU A 241 -6.32 -14.40 -3.47
C GLU A 241 -6.55 -15.77 -2.81
N VAL A 242 -7.66 -16.41 -3.13
CA VAL A 242 -8.08 -17.67 -2.56
C VAL A 242 -8.29 -18.68 -3.67
N ARG A 243 -7.76 -19.88 -3.47
CA ARG A 243 -7.95 -21.04 -4.34
C ARG A 243 -8.58 -22.18 -3.56
N ASP A 244 -9.58 -22.83 -4.15
CA ASP A 244 -10.14 -24.09 -3.64
C ASP A 244 -9.50 -25.32 -4.30
N ARG A 245 -9.88 -26.53 -3.89
CA ARG A 245 -9.35 -27.77 -4.50
C ARG A 245 -9.88 -28.05 -5.90
N ALA A 246 -11.03 -27.48 -6.28
CA ALA A 246 -11.54 -27.56 -7.65
C ALA A 246 -10.91 -26.52 -8.60
N GLY A 247 -9.84 -25.85 -8.16
CA GLY A 247 -9.10 -24.89 -8.97
C GLY A 247 -9.80 -23.54 -9.16
N GLN A 248 -10.91 -23.26 -8.47
CA GLN A 248 -11.56 -21.95 -8.51
C GLN A 248 -10.71 -20.92 -7.78
N ILE A 249 -10.49 -19.77 -8.43
CA ILE A 249 -9.72 -18.66 -7.88
C ILE A 249 -10.64 -17.45 -7.71
N LYS A 250 -10.60 -16.84 -6.52
CA LYS A 250 -11.28 -15.59 -6.23
C LYS A 250 -10.30 -14.60 -5.62
N THR A 251 -10.45 -13.34 -6.00
CA THR A 251 -9.58 -12.26 -5.56
C THR A 251 -10.41 -11.09 -5.11
N GLU A 252 -10.05 -10.52 -3.96
CA GLU A 252 -10.64 -9.29 -3.43
C GLU A 252 -9.55 -8.29 -3.06
N HIS A 253 -9.88 -7.01 -3.14
CA HIS A 253 -8.93 -5.93 -2.90
C HIS A 253 -9.53 -4.83 -2.02
N VAL A 254 -8.70 -4.28 -1.12
CA VAL A 254 -9.01 -3.05 -0.38
C VAL A 254 -7.82 -2.10 -0.46
N LYS A 255 -8.10 -0.81 -0.71
CA LYS A 255 -7.08 0.23 -0.75
C LYS A 255 -6.94 0.90 0.61
N THR A 256 -5.70 1.14 1.04
CA THR A 256 -5.42 1.94 2.24
C THR A 256 -5.46 3.43 1.91
N PRO A 257 -5.71 4.33 2.88
CA PRO A 257 -5.35 5.73 2.74
C PRO A 257 -3.82 5.86 2.65
N TYR A 258 -3.35 7.08 2.37
CA TYR A 258 -1.93 7.41 2.41
C TYR A 258 -1.37 7.13 3.80
N MET A 259 -0.33 6.29 3.88
CA MET A 259 0.41 6.05 5.12
C MET A 259 1.65 6.92 5.13
N ARG A 260 1.88 7.64 6.22
CA ARG A 260 3.00 8.58 6.37
C ARG A 260 4.35 7.87 6.31
N GLU A 261 5.29 8.50 5.63
CA GLU A 261 6.71 8.13 5.67
C GLU A 261 7.34 8.50 7.00
N PHE A 262 6.88 9.61 7.60
CA PHE A 262 7.49 10.17 8.79
C PHE A 262 6.49 10.33 9.94
N GLU A 263 7.04 10.24 11.14
CA GLU A 263 6.34 10.61 12.36
C GLU A 263 5.95 12.09 12.34
N ASN A 264 4.72 12.39 12.75
CA ASN A 264 4.15 13.72 12.75
C ASN A 264 4.59 14.52 13.99
N PHE A 265 5.84 14.95 13.98
CA PHE A 265 6.42 15.76 15.06
C PHE A 265 5.70 17.11 15.23
N GLY A 266 5.27 17.73 14.14
CA GLY A 266 4.53 19.00 14.16
C GLY A 266 3.25 18.92 14.99
N ARG A 267 2.48 17.83 14.88
CA ARG A 267 1.29 17.62 15.73
C ARG A 267 1.64 17.53 17.21
N GLN A 268 2.77 16.92 17.56
CA GLN A 268 3.23 16.84 18.96
C GLN A 268 3.57 18.23 19.51
N LEU A 269 4.24 19.07 18.72
CA LEU A 269 4.53 20.46 19.09
C LEU A 269 3.25 21.29 19.25
N TYR A 270 2.30 21.15 18.32
CA TYR A 270 1.03 21.87 18.38
C TYR A 270 0.24 21.53 19.64
N LYS A 271 0.15 20.24 20.00
CA LYS A 271 -0.52 19.79 21.24
C LYS A 271 0.12 20.37 22.51
N LYS A 272 1.39 20.76 22.46
CA LYS A 272 2.12 21.40 23.55
C LYS A 272 2.05 22.93 23.50
N GLY A 273 1.25 23.50 22.59
CA GLY A 273 1.10 24.94 22.43
C GLY A 273 2.22 25.61 21.62
N ILE A 274 3.09 24.83 20.97
CA ILE A 274 4.16 25.36 20.13
C ILE A 274 3.69 25.38 18.67
N ILE A 275 3.52 26.59 18.14
CA ILE A 275 3.18 26.81 16.74
C ILE A 275 4.48 26.96 15.95
N ILE A 276 4.70 26.05 15.01
CA ILE A 276 5.72 26.20 13.98
C ILE A 276 5.00 26.24 12.65
N SER A 277 5.29 27.30 11.90
CA SER A 277 4.56 27.58 10.69
C SER A 277 5.48 27.78 9.50
N ALA A 278 4.98 27.46 8.31
CA ALA A 278 5.60 27.82 7.05
C ALA A 278 4.62 28.60 6.19
N VAL A 279 5.13 29.53 5.38
CA VAL A 279 4.37 30.11 4.28
C VAL A 279 4.17 29.01 3.23
N TYR A 280 2.93 28.81 2.82
CA TYR A 280 2.56 27.83 1.81
C TYR A 280 2.08 28.57 0.58
N GLU A 281 2.78 28.39 -0.53
CA GLU A 281 2.46 28.99 -1.81
C GLU A 281 1.62 28.00 -2.64
N PRO A 282 0.29 28.15 -2.75
CA PRO A 282 -0.56 27.22 -3.48
C PRO A 282 -0.30 27.26 -4.98
N ARG A 283 0.28 28.37 -5.46
CA ARG A 283 0.73 28.56 -6.83
C ARG A 283 2.24 28.75 -6.82
N TYR A 284 2.94 27.93 -7.59
CA TYR A 284 4.37 28.14 -7.81
C TYR A 284 4.57 29.00 -9.06
N TYR A 285 4.86 30.28 -8.84
CA TYR A 285 4.99 31.31 -9.88
C TYR A 285 5.94 30.94 -11.04
N PRO A 286 7.10 30.28 -10.83
CA PRO A 286 7.96 29.88 -11.94
C PRO A 286 7.26 28.98 -12.98
N TRP A 287 6.31 28.13 -12.56
CA TRP A 287 5.54 27.32 -13.51
C TRP A 287 4.61 28.15 -14.40
N GLN A 288 4.14 29.29 -13.89
CA GLN A 288 3.18 30.16 -14.60
C GLN A 288 3.86 31.10 -15.58
N GLU A 289 5.07 31.55 -15.26
CA GLU A 289 5.84 32.48 -16.08
C GLU A 289 6.72 31.78 -17.13
N GLY A 290 6.67 30.44 -17.21
CA GLY A 290 7.54 29.66 -18.09
C GLY A 290 9.03 29.75 -17.73
N LYS A 291 9.36 30.28 -16.55
CA LYS A 291 10.73 30.40 -16.05
C LYS A 291 11.19 29.06 -15.49
N LEU A 292 12.39 28.63 -15.87
CA LEU A 292 13.04 27.51 -15.22
C LEU A 292 13.46 27.98 -13.82
N PRO A 293 13.00 27.31 -12.75
CA PRO A 293 13.46 27.65 -11.41
C PRO A 293 14.96 27.30 -11.28
N ASN A 294 15.66 28.03 -10.40
CA ASN A 294 17.06 27.73 -10.09
C ASN A 294 17.21 26.31 -9.50
N ASP A 295 16.19 25.86 -8.76
CA ASP A 295 16.09 24.51 -8.21
C ASP A 295 14.76 23.88 -8.62
N PHE A 296 14.83 22.65 -9.14
CA PHE A 296 13.64 21.88 -9.47
C PHE A 296 13.08 21.16 -8.23
N PRO A 297 11.79 21.33 -7.90
CA PRO A 297 11.17 20.57 -6.83
C PRO A 297 11.26 19.07 -7.08
N LEU A 298 11.46 18.29 -6.01
CA LEU A 298 11.53 16.83 -6.10
C LEU A 298 10.27 16.21 -6.71
N LEU A 299 9.10 16.85 -6.51
CA LEU A 299 7.82 16.42 -7.06
C LEU A 299 7.62 16.82 -8.54
N GLY A 300 8.58 17.52 -9.16
CA GLY A 300 8.44 18.08 -10.50
C GLY A 300 7.51 19.29 -10.56
N LYS A 301 6.91 19.54 -11.73
CA LYS A 301 5.88 20.57 -11.98
C LYS A 301 4.50 20.13 -11.47
N TYR A 302 4.44 19.82 -10.18
CA TYR A 302 3.26 19.24 -9.55
C TYR A 302 2.06 20.19 -9.56
N ASP A 303 0.86 19.60 -9.51
CA ASP A 303 -0.38 20.32 -9.21
C ASP A 303 -0.64 20.27 -7.70
N ALA A 304 -0.76 21.42 -7.04
CA ALA A 304 -1.02 21.46 -5.59
C ALA A 304 -2.42 20.96 -5.20
N LEU A 305 -3.33 20.77 -6.18
CA LEU A 305 -4.61 20.06 -5.97
C LEU A 305 -4.46 18.53 -5.98
N ASP A 306 -3.35 17.99 -6.47
CA ASP A 306 -3.13 16.56 -6.44
C ASP A 306 -3.10 16.04 -4.99
N ASN A 307 -3.90 15.01 -4.74
CA ASN A 307 -4.10 14.48 -3.40
C ASN A 307 -2.82 13.92 -2.78
N ILE A 308 -1.96 13.29 -3.59
CA ILE A 308 -0.67 12.74 -3.15
C ILE A 308 0.34 13.86 -2.89
N VAL A 309 0.33 14.92 -3.71
CA VAL A 309 1.15 16.12 -3.45
C VAL A 309 0.81 16.74 -2.09
N GLN A 310 -0.49 16.93 -1.81
CA GLN A 310 -0.93 17.47 -0.51
C GLN A 310 -0.49 16.58 0.65
N TRP A 311 -0.66 15.26 0.53
CA TRP A 311 -0.18 14.33 1.54
C TRP A 311 1.33 14.42 1.74
N LYS A 312 2.13 14.51 0.66
CA LYS A 312 3.58 14.66 0.74
C LYS A 312 3.99 15.95 1.44
N HIS A 313 3.37 17.08 1.10
CA HIS A 313 3.63 18.35 1.79
C HIS A 313 3.30 18.28 3.28
N ILE A 314 2.16 17.67 3.64
CA ILE A 314 1.76 17.47 5.05
C ILE A 314 2.71 16.50 5.76
N ASP A 315 3.18 15.46 5.06
CA ASP A 315 4.11 14.47 5.60
C ASP A 315 5.44 15.12 5.97
N TRP A 316 6.06 15.78 4.99
CA TRP A 316 7.33 16.49 5.12
C TRP A 316 7.26 17.66 6.09
N ALA A 317 6.19 18.45 6.06
CA ALA A 317 6.00 19.55 7.01
C ALA A 317 5.88 19.02 8.44
N GLY A 318 5.03 18.01 8.66
CA GLY A 318 4.84 17.41 9.97
C GLY A 318 6.13 16.80 10.53
N TYR A 319 6.94 16.15 9.68
CA TYR A 319 8.27 15.68 10.05
C TYR A 319 9.19 16.81 10.50
N ALA A 320 9.21 17.92 9.75
CA ALA A 320 10.00 19.11 10.05
C ALA A 320 9.46 19.94 11.24
N GLY A 321 8.42 19.47 11.93
CA GLY A 321 7.80 20.15 13.07
C GLY A 321 6.77 21.22 12.69
N ILE A 322 6.57 21.50 11.40
CA ILE A 322 5.58 22.46 10.92
C ILE A 322 4.17 21.90 11.16
N ASN A 323 3.33 22.71 11.78
CA ASN A 323 1.95 22.35 12.13
C ASN A 323 0.90 23.37 11.69
N VAL A 324 1.32 24.51 11.15
CA VAL A 324 0.45 25.50 10.51
C VAL A 324 1.04 25.92 9.17
N PHE A 325 0.23 25.94 8.12
CA PHE A 325 0.55 26.62 6.88
C PHE A 325 -0.11 28.00 6.83
N TYR A 326 0.67 29.03 6.55
CA TYR A 326 0.16 30.35 6.16
C TYR A 326 0.06 30.40 4.65
N ALA A 327 -1.13 30.16 4.11
CA ALA A 327 -1.35 30.12 2.68
C ALA A 327 -1.41 31.54 2.12
N ASP A 328 -0.50 31.87 1.20
CA ASP A 328 -0.65 33.04 0.33
C ASP A 328 -1.64 32.68 -0.80
N GLY A 329 -2.39 33.64 -1.31
CA GLY A 329 -3.35 33.35 -2.37
C GLY A 329 -4.47 34.34 -2.49
N GLY A 330 -4.31 35.59 -2.06
CA GLY A 330 -5.31 36.62 -2.34
C GLY A 330 -6.71 36.34 -1.80
N PHE A 331 -6.82 35.71 -0.62
CA PHE A 331 -8.09 35.20 -0.09
C PHE A 331 -9.12 36.30 0.27
N TRP A 332 -8.81 37.57 0.03
CA TRP A 332 -9.80 38.66 0.01
C TRP A 332 -10.71 38.64 -1.24
N GLU A 333 -10.36 37.86 -2.26
CA GLU A 333 -11.17 37.70 -3.46
C GLU A 333 -12.00 36.42 -3.38
N LYS A 334 -13.33 36.55 -3.49
CA LYS A 334 -14.26 35.41 -3.42
C LYS A 334 -13.93 34.30 -4.41
N TRP A 335 -13.52 34.64 -5.63
CA TRP A 335 -13.19 33.65 -6.65
C TRP A 335 -11.92 32.84 -6.34
N LYS A 336 -11.00 33.34 -5.49
CA LYS A 336 -9.84 32.57 -5.01
C LYS A 336 -10.21 31.65 -3.85
N VAL A 337 -11.07 32.13 -2.95
CA VAL A 337 -11.65 31.33 -1.85
C VAL A 337 -12.49 30.17 -2.39
N ASP A 338 -13.30 30.40 -3.41
CA ASP A 338 -14.14 29.36 -4.03
C ASP A 338 -13.39 28.59 -5.14
N GLY A 339 -12.17 29.01 -5.46
CA GLY A 339 -11.41 28.59 -6.64
C GLY A 339 -10.33 27.55 -6.38
N TYR A 340 -9.18 27.72 -7.03
CA TYR A 340 -8.06 26.79 -6.96
C TYR A 340 -7.40 26.80 -5.59
N GLU A 341 -7.06 27.98 -5.08
CA GLU A 341 -6.38 28.19 -3.81
C GLU A 341 -7.21 27.71 -2.61
N GLY A 342 -8.50 28.07 -2.57
CA GLY A 342 -9.39 27.60 -1.51
C GLY A 342 -9.59 26.08 -1.51
N ARG A 343 -9.64 25.43 -2.68
CA ARG A 343 -9.68 23.96 -2.76
C ARG A 343 -8.39 23.31 -2.24
N ILE A 344 -7.23 23.94 -2.43
CA ILE A 344 -5.97 23.46 -1.85
C ILE A 344 -6.00 23.57 -0.33
N ILE A 345 -6.34 24.74 0.21
CA ILE A 345 -6.45 24.94 1.66
C ILE A 345 -7.43 23.95 2.28
N LYS A 346 -8.62 23.81 1.68
CA LYS A 346 -9.61 22.84 2.14
C LYS A 346 -9.05 21.43 2.12
N GLY A 347 -8.38 21.03 1.04
CA GLY A 347 -7.75 19.72 0.91
C GLY A 347 -6.66 19.46 1.97
N LEU A 348 -5.88 20.47 2.35
CA LEU A 348 -4.91 20.39 3.44
C LEU A 348 -5.60 20.27 4.80
N MET A 349 -6.65 21.06 5.04
CA MET A 349 -7.41 21.07 6.29
C MET A 349 -8.20 19.77 6.52
N ASP A 350 -8.82 19.22 5.47
CA ASP A 350 -9.52 17.93 5.51
C ASP A 350 -8.55 16.77 5.89
N LYS A 351 -7.26 16.91 5.56
CA LYS A 351 -6.18 15.99 5.93
C LYS A 351 -5.57 16.28 7.32
N GLY A 352 -6.15 17.24 8.06
CA GLY A 352 -5.78 17.55 9.44
C GLY A 352 -4.68 18.60 9.61
N MET A 353 -4.17 19.20 8.52
CA MET A 353 -3.24 20.33 8.62
C MET A 353 -3.98 21.59 9.06
N LYS A 354 -3.35 22.42 9.90
CA LYS A 354 -3.90 23.74 10.21
C LYS A 354 -3.46 24.72 9.15
N CYS A 355 -4.41 25.51 8.67
CA CYS A 355 -4.14 26.56 7.70
C CYS A 355 -4.57 27.90 8.28
N ALA A 356 -3.76 28.90 8.03
CA ALA A 356 -4.07 30.31 8.23
C ALA A 356 -3.86 31.02 6.89
N VAL A 357 -4.44 32.21 6.74
CA VAL A 357 -4.28 33.01 5.54
C VAL A 357 -3.17 34.01 5.74
N LEU A 358 -2.24 34.06 4.79
CA LEU A 358 -1.27 35.13 4.67
C LEU A 358 -1.90 36.28 3.89
N TRP A 359 -1.98 37.43 4.53
CA TRP A 359 -2.48 38.66 3.90
C TRP A 359 -1.31 39.38 3.23
N GLY A 360 -0.91 38.90 2.05
CA GLY A 360 0.10 39.56 1.22
C GLY A 360 -0.38 40.91 0.65
N TRP A 361 0.58 41.71 0.16
CA TRP A 361 0.47 43.03 -0.54
C TRP A 361 0.41 44.29 0.34
N ASP A 362 0.77 45.44 -0.26
CA ASP A 362 0.64 46.76 0.36
C ASP A 362 -0.84 47.15 0.45
N TRP A 363 -1.35 47.24 1.68
CA TRP A 363 -2.75 47.54 1.96
C TRP A 363 -3.03 49.05 2.10
N SER A 364 -2.10 49.90 1.69
CA SER A 364 -2.24 51.36 1.72
C SER A 364 -3.50 51.87 0.99
N GLU A 365 -3.98 51.13 -0.01
CA GLU A 365 -5.23 51.45 -0.73
C GLU A 365 -6.51 51.09 0.06
N TYR A 366 -6.40 50.17 1.03
CA TYR A 366 -7.55 49.64 1.78
C TYR A 366 -7.67 50.20 3.20
N PHE A 367 -6.53 50.53 3.81
CA PHE A 367 -6.47 51.04 5.17
C PHE A 367 -5.79 52.40 5.23
N ARG A 368 -6.40 53.29 6.01
CA ARG A 368 -5.80 54.57 6.36
C ARG A 368 -4.78 54.33 7.45
N ARG A 369 -3.58 54.87 7.26
CA ARG A 369 -2.56 54.97 8.29
C ARG A 369 -2.85 56.16 9.20
N GLY A 370 -2.42 56.05 10.44
CA GLY A 370 -2.59 57.05 11.48
C GLY A 370 -3.75 56.72 12.40
N THR A 371 -3.76 57.42 13.52
CA THR A 371 -4.76 57.25 14.57
C THR A 371 -5.07 58.60 15.21
N LYS A 372 -6.20 58.68 15.89
CA LYS A 372 -6.51 59.81 16.77
C LYS A 372 -5.87 59.68 18.15
N ASP A 373 -5.33 58.50 18.50
CA ASP A 373 -4.59 58.31 19.74
C ASP A 373 -3.17 58.88 19.61
N PRO A 374 -2.84 59.98 20.31
CA PRO A 374 -1.52 60.59 20.22
C PRO A 374 -0.39 59.70 20.75
N LYS A 375 -0.71 58.56 21.40
CA LYS A 375 0.29 57.61 21.91
C LYS A 375 0.72 56.56 20.89
N LEU A 376 0.02 56.42 19.77
CA LEU A 376 0.37 55.43 18.74
C LEU A 376 1.07 56.12 17.55
N PRO A 377 1.94 55.40 16.84
CA PRO A 377 2.63 55.95 15.66
C PRO A 377 1.68 56.27 14.50
N ASP A 378 2.06 57.26 13.69
CA ASP A 378 1.33 57.71 12.50
C ASP A 378 1.24 56.69 11.37
N TRP A 379 2.10 55.67 11.37
CA TRP A 379 2.05 54.56 10.41
C TRP A 379 1.10 53.43 10.81
N ILE A 380 0.50 53.46 12.01
CA ILE A 380 -0.37 52.38 12.48
C ILE A 380 -1.67 52.32 11.67
N ILE A 381 -2.17 51.11 11.42
CA ILE A 381 -3.54 50.91 10.94
C ILE A 381 -4.43 50.78 12.18
N ASP A 382 -5.13 51.85 12.53
CA ASP A 382 -6.02 51.86 13.69
C ASP A 382 -7.35 51.17 13.36
N MET A 383 -7.58 50.01 13.97
CA MET A 383 -8.79 49.21 13.79
C MET A 383 -10.00 49.74 14.57
N SER A 384 -9.81 50.74 15.45
CA SER A 384 -10.92 51.48 16.07
C SER A 384 -11.52 52.52 15.12
N ASP A 385 -10.80 52.91 14.06
CA ASP A 385 -11.34 53.74 12.98
C ASP A 385 -12.40 52.94 12.20
N PHE A 386 -13.60 53.51 12.08
CA PHE A 386 -14.73 52.85 11.44
C PHE A 386 -14.48 52.51 9.97
N SER A 387 -13.70 53.33 9.25
CA SER A 387 -13.32 53.06 7.86
C SER A 387 -12.42 51.84 7.77
N ASN A 388 -11.38 51.77 8.61
CA ASN A 388 -10.46 50.63 8.64
C ASN A 388 -11.17 49.35 9.07
N LEU A 389 -12.03 49.41 10.10
CA LEU A 389 -12.82 48.27 10.55
C LEU A 389 -13.75 47.74 9.45
N ASN A 390 -14.40 48.63 8.69
CA ASN A 390 -15.26 48.23 7.59
C ASN A 390 -14.48 47.66 6.40
N SER A 391 -13.33 48.24 6.05
CA SER A 391 -12.42 47.67 5.05
C SER A 391 -12.04 46.25 5.43
N TRP A 392 -11.63 46.03 6.68
CA TRP A 392 -11.28 44.70 7.19
C TRP A 392 -12.44 43.71 7.09
N LYS A 393 -13.65 44.10 7.53
CA LYS A 393 -14.85 43.24 7.43
C LYS A 393 -15.13 42.85 5.98
N LYS A 394 -15.03 43.79 5.04
CA LYS A 394 -15.25 43.53 3.61
C LYS A 394 -14.19 42.58 3.03
N ILE A 395 -12.92 42.79 3.38
CA ILE A 395 -11.79 41.97 2.92
C ILE A 395 -11.85 40.54 3.50
N THR A 396 -12.32 40.40 4.73
CA THR A 396 -12.45 39.09 5.40
C THR A 396 -13.76 38.37 5.12
N GLU A 397 -14.75 39.05 4.56
CA GLU A 397 -16.08 38.49 4.29
C GLU A 397 -16.02 37.18 3.48
N PRO A 398 -15.28 37.07 2.37
CA PRO A 398 -15.22 35.83 1.59
C PRO A 398 -14.74 34.63 2.41
N ILE A 399 -13.71 34.83 3.22
CA ILE A 399 -13.14 33.79 4.09
C ILE A 399 -14.11 33.45 5.22
N SER A 400 -14.75 34.45 5.84
CA SER A 400 -15.69 34.23 6.95
C SER A 400 -16.90 33.38 6.56
N ARG A 401 -17.24 33.36 5.25
CA ARG A 401 -18.33 32.58 4.67
C ARG A 401 -17.85 31.29 4.00
N ALA A 402 -16.55 31.00 4.04
CA ALA A 402 -16.01 29.82 3.41
C ALA A 402 -16.41 28.56 4.18
N ASP A 403 -16.98 27.59 3.47
CA ASP A 403 -17.49 26.35 4.08
C ASP A 403 -16.41 25.59 4.87
N PHE A 404 -15.14 25.70 4.47
CA PHE A 404 -14.04 25.03 5.16
C PHE A 404 -13.64 25.66 6.50
N LEU A 405 -14.13 26.85 6.84
CA LEU A 405 -13.95 27.48 8.15
C LEU A 405 -15.15 27.28 9.08
N ILE A 406 -16.35 27.12 8.51
CA ILE A 406 -17.59 26.90 9.27
C ILE A 406 -17.54 25.55 10.01
N THR A 407 -16.88 24.53 9.44
CA THR A 407 -16.80 23.18 10.00
C THR A 407 -16.04 23.09 11.33
N GLN A 408 -15.09 23.99 11.62
CA GLN A 408 -14.35 23.97 12.89
C GLN A 408 -15.16 24.55 14.07
N THR A 409 -16.06 25.50 13.79
CA THR A 409 -16.84 26.19 14.83
C THR A 409 -18.00 25.33 15.35
N ILE A 410 -18.58 24.47 14.51
CA ILE A 410 -19.71 23.60 14.88
C ILE A 410 -19.26 22.40 15.74
N ILE A 411 -18.05 21.88 15.51
CA ILE A 411 -17.51 20.74 16.29
C ILE A 411 -17.11 21.17 17.72
N ASN A 412 -16.70 22.43 17.92
CA ASN A 412 -16.40 22.93 19.27
C ASN A 412 -17.66 23.30 20.09
N LYS A 413 -18.81 23.51 19.46
CA LYS A 413 -20.09 23.71 20.17
C LYS A 413 -20.76 22.41 20.61
N THR A 414 -20.39 21.26 20.06
CA THR A 414 -20.98 19.95 20.40
C THR A 414 -20.16 19.13 21.39
N LYS A 415 -19.03 19.66 21.90
CA LYS A 415 -18.25 19.07 23.01
C LYS A 415 -18.32 19.89 24.30
N GLY A 416 -19.39 20.67 24.45
CA GLY A 416 -19.74 21.38 25.67
C GLY A 416 -21.22 21.18 26.00
N LEU A 417 -21.62 19.91 26.18
CA LEU A 417 -22.78 19.45 26.95
C LEU A 417 -22.44 18.09 27.54
#